data_AF-A0A7W0V092-F1
#
_entry.id   AF-A0A7W0V092-F1
#
_cell.length_a   1.000
_cell.length_b   1.000
_cell.length_c   1.000
_cell.angle_alpha   90.00
_cell.angle_beta   90.00
_cell.angle_gamma   90.00
#
_symmetry.space_group_name_H-M   'P 1'
#
loop_
_entity.id
_entity.type
_entity.pdbx_description
1 polymer ?
#
loop_
_entity_poly.entity_id
_entity_poly.type
_entity_poly.pdbx_seq_one_letter_code
_entity_poly.pdbx_strand_id
1 'polypeptide(L)'
;MEPTKTKPRTTRKTPAKSRLTNKTPTTSQAQPKTLITGGTGFLGRHLLHQLIEAGEQHIRVLATKTPTWLAELNVEIVEGSITSPDLVKRAVEDVTQIYHLAGRVSRDPNDGHQMHALHVEGTRLLCEAAVKAGVRNIVLASSSGTIAVTEDGDRVPDETWPV
;
A
#
# COMPACT_ATOMS: atom_id res chain seq x y z
N MET A 1 -28.15 61.42 -64.91
CA MET A 1 -27.94 61.66 -63.47
C MET A 1 -26.84 60.72 -63.00
N GLU A 2 -25.63 61.24 -62.82
CA GLU A 2 -24.50 60.58 -62.13
C GLU A 2 -24.69 60.68 -60.59
N PRO A 3 -23.82 60.12 -59.72
CA PRO A 3 -22.88 58.99 -59.81
C PRO A 3 -23.16 57.96 -58.66
N THR A 4 -22.43 56.86 -58.40
CA THR A 4 -21.18 56.84 -57.61
C THR A 4 -20.64 55.39 -57.47
N LYS A 5 -19.33 55.24 -57.68
CA LYS A 5 -18.51 54.01 -57.58
C LYS A 5 -18.43 53.46 -56.15
N THR A 6 -18.27 52.14 -55.99
CA THR A 6 -17.63 51.56 -54.79
C THR A 6 -16.79 50.31 -55.11
N LYS A 7 -15.62 50.27 -54.47
CA LYS A 7 -14.40 49.46 -54.70
C LYS A 7 -14.50 47.99 -54.23
N PRO A 8 -13.58 47.10 -54.67
CA PRO A 8 -13.56 45.69 -54.30
C PRO A 8 -13.11 45.48 -52.83
N ARG A 9 -13.80 44.60 -52.12
CA ARG A 9 -13.55 44.29 -50.71
C ARG A 9 -12.63 43.07 -50.57
N THR A 10 -11.42 43.32 -50.12
CA THR A 10 -10.42 42.33 -49.71
C THR A 10 -10.86 41.63 -48.42
N THR A 11 -10.78 40.30 -48.37
CA THR A 11 -11.04 39.51 -47.16
C THR A 11 -9.79 39.43 -46.29
N ARG A 12 -9.77 40.20 -45.20
CA ARG A 12 -8.77 40.14 -44.13
C ARG A 12 -9.09 38.95 -43.20
N LYS A 13 -8.15 38.01 -43.05
CA LYS A 13 -8.17 36.97 -42.00
C LYS A 13 -8.02 37.64 -40.62
N THR A 14 -8.87 37.27 -39.66
CA THR A 14 -8.75 37.67 -38.24
C THR A 14 -8.16 36.51 -37.44
N PRO A 15 -7.18 36.73 -36.53
CA PRO A 15 -6.61 35.66 -35.72
C PRO A 15 -7.56 35.29 -34.57
N ALA A 16 -7.62 34.00 -34.25
CA ALA A 16 -8.39 33.45 -33.14
C ALA A 16 -7.83 33.93 -31.79
N LYS A 17 -8.71 34.41 -30.91
CA LYS A 17 -8.36 34.83 -29.55
C LYS A 17 -8.04 33.61 -28.70
N SER A 18 -6.80 33.53 -28.22
CA SER A 18 -6.36 32.60 -27.17
C SER A 18 -7.21 32.81 -25.92
N ARG A 19 -7.90 31.74 -25.50
CA ARG A 19 -8.65 31.71 -24.24
C ARG A 19 -7.73 31.08 -23.20
N LEU A 20 -7.15 31.89 -22.32
CA LEU A 20 -6.46 31.39 -21.13
C LEU A 20 -7.49 30.62 -20.29
N THR A 21 -7.35 29.30 -20.23
CA THR A 21 -8.07 28.46 -19.27
C THR A 21 -7.29 28.50 -17.96
N ASN A 22 -7.86 29.15 -16.94
CA ASN A 22 -7.36 29.05 -15.57
C ASN A 22 -7.38 27.59 -15.13
N LYS A 23 -6.21 26.98 -14.95
CA LYS A 23 -6.07 25.69 -14.27
C LYS A 23 -6.33 25.91 -12.79
N THR A 24 -7.41 25.32 -12.29
CA THR A 24 -7.65 25.07 -10.86
C THR A 24 -6.45 24.33 -10.28
N PRO A 25 -5.99 24.60 -9.04
CA PRO A 25 -4.86 23.89 -8.46
C PRO A 25 -5.23 22.41 -8.36
N THR A 26 -4.57 21.56 -9.14
CA THR A 26 -4.67 20.12 -8.96
C THR A 26 -4.05 19.81 -7.62
N THR A 27 -4.86 19.46 -6.61
CA THR A 27 -4.38 18.76 -5.42
C THR A 27 -3.56 17.58 -5.92
N SER A 28 -2.24 17.62 -5.70
CA SER A 28 -1.32 16.53 -5.99
C SER A 28 -1.88 15.29 -5.32
N GLN A 29 -2.50 14.38 -6.08
CA GLN A 29 -2.84 13.07 -5.53
C GLN A 29 -1.51 12.43 -5.15
N ALA A 30 -1.31 12.19 -3.85
CA ALA A 30 -0.18 11.42 -3.38
C ALA A 30 -0.20 10.07 -4.12
N GLN A 31 0.93 9.71 -4.73
CA GLN A 31 1.05 8.44 -5.45
C GLN A 31 0.80 7.29 -4.48
N PRO A 32 0.04 6.26 -4.88
CA PRO A 32 -0.29 5.15 -3.99
C PRO A 32 1.00 4.45 -3.53
N LYS A 33 1.27 4.46 -2.21
CA LYS A 33 2.39 3.74 -1.61
C LYS A 33 1.92 2.42 -1.02
N THR A 34 2.69 1.37 -1.27
CA THR A 34 2.48 0.00 -0.78
C THR A 34 3.43 -0.29 0.37
N LEU A 35 2.92 -0.75 1.50
CA LEU A 35 3.74 -1.28 2.59
C LEU A 35 3.74 -2.81 2.57
N ILE A 36 4.92 -3.41 2.68
CA ILE A 36 5.10 -4.84 2.90
C ILE A 36 5.77 -5.05 4.26
N THR A 37 5.09 -5.68 5.19
CA THR A 37 5.73 -6.13 6.44
C THR A 37 6.23 -7.56 6.24
N GLY A 38 7.39 -7.91 6.79
CA GLY A 38 7.95 -9.25 6.56
C GLY A 38 8.47 -9.45 5.13
N GLY A 39 8.81 -8.35 4.44
CA GLY A 39 9.35 -8.38 3.07
C GLY A 39 10.66 -9.14 2.91
N THR A 40 11.38 -9.40 4.00
CA THR A 40 12.60 -10.24 4.01
C THR A 40 12.33 -11.73 4.22
N GLY A 41 11.09 -12.11 4.52
CA GLY A 41 10.66 -13.49 4.68
C GLY A 41 10.45 -14.22 3.36
N PHE A 42 10.05 -15.49 3.45
CA PHE A 42 9.85 -16.36 2.27
C PHE A 42 8.79 -15.79 1.30
N LEU A 43 7.57 -15.51 1.76
CA LEU A 43 6.53 -14.95 0.88
C LEU A 43 6.84 -13.50 0.50
N GLY A 44 7.29 -12.70 1.47
CA GLY A 44 7.51 -11.26 1.31
C GLY A 44 8.50 -10.92 0.22
N ARG A 45 9.63 -11.64 0.11
CA ARG A 45 10.63 -11.35 -0.92
C ARG A 45 10.10 -11.60 -2.33
N HIS A 46 9.33 -12.67 -2.54
CA HIS A 46 8.80 -13.01 -3.86
C HIS A 46 7.69 -12.02 -4.26
N LEU A 47 6.83 -11.62 -3.31
CA LEU A 47 5.84 -10.57 -3.53
C LEU A 47 6.53 -9.24 -3.90
N LEU A 48 7.57 -8.86 -3.17
CA LEU A 48 8.34 -7.64 -3.43
C LEU A 48 8.91 -7.63 -4.85
N HIS A 49 9.56 -8.71 -5.28
CA HIS A 49 10.09 -8.82 -6.65
C HIS A 49 8.98 -8.75 -7.71
N GLN A 50 7.86 -9.44 -7.51
CA GLN A 50 6.73 -9.39 -8.46
C GLN A 50 6.12 -7.99 -8.57
N LEU A 51 6.02 -7.24 -7.47
CA LEU A 51 5.53 -5.85 -7.49
C LEU A 51 6.49 -4.95 -8.27
N ILE A 52 7.80 -5.10 -8.06
CA ILE A 52 8.81 -4.34 -8.81
C ILE A 52 8.75 -4.69 -10.30
N GLU A 53 8.65 -5.97 -10.65
CA GLU A 53 8.53 -6.45 -12.04
C GLU A 53 7.23 -5.96 -12.72
N ALA A 54 6.16 -5.80 -11.94
CA ALA A 54 4.90 -5.22 -12.41
C ALA A 54 4.96 -3.69 -12.61
N GLY A 55 6.07 -3.04 -12.25
CA GLY A 55 6.29 -1.60 -12.42
C GLY A 55 5.88 -0.74 -11.22
N GLU A 56 5.62 -1.35 -10.06
CA GLU A 56 5.26 -0.63 -8.85
C GLU A 56 6.48 0.17 -8.32
N GLN A 57 6.38 1.49 -8.26
CA GLN A 57 7.52 2.37 -7.94
C GLN A 57 7.59 2.83 -6.48
N HIS A 58 6.48 2.74 -5.74
CA HIS A 58 6.35 3.30 -4.40
C HIS A 58 6.12 2.20 -3.37
N ILE A 59 7.19 1.44 -3.10
CA ILE A 59 7.16 0.32 -2.15
C ILE A 59 7.95 0.72 -0.90
N ARG A 60 7.36 0.45 0.27
CA ARG A 60 8.01 0.50 1.57
C ARG A 60 8.04 -0.89 2.18
N VAL A 61 9.17 -1.27 2.78
CA VAL A 61 9.34 -2.54 3.48
C VAL A 61 9.62 -2.28 4.96
N LEU A 62 8.81 -2.87 5.84
CA LEU A 62 9.11 -2.97 7.27
C LEU A 62 9.73 -4.33 7.55
N ALA A 63 11.00 -4.34 7.97
CA ALA A 63 11.76 -5.56 8.21
C ALA A 63 12.68 -5.42 9.43
N THR A 64 12.80 -6.48 10.23
CA THR A 64 13.63 -6.48 11.45
C THR A 64 15.14 -6.40 11.17
N LYS A 65 15.55 -6.73 9.95
CA LYS A 65 16.92 -6.63 9.45
C LYS A 65 16.87 -6.27 7.98
N THR A 66 17.84 -5.48 7.54
CA THR A 66 18.01 -5.14 6.13
C THR A 66 19.16 -5.94 5.51
N PRO A 67 18.87 -7.05 4.79
CA PRO A 67 19.92 -7.77 4.07
C PRO A 67 20.41 -6.96 2.86
N THR A 68 21.64 -7.21 2.41
CA THR A 68 22.26 -6.49 1.29
C THR A 68 21.38 -6.45 0.04
N TRP A 69 20.78 -7.58 -0.33
CA TRP A 69 19.90 -7.66 -1.50
C TRP A 69 18.68 -6.73 -1.41
N LEU A 70 18.18 -6.42 -0.21
CA LEU A 70 17.06 -5.49 -0.03
C LEU A 70 17.54 -4.04 -0.14
N ALA A 71 18.72 -3.74 0.43
CA ALA A 71 19.33 -2.41 0.36
C ALA A 71 19.72 -1.99 -1.06
N GLU A 72 19.96 -2.97 -1.95
CA GLU A 72 20.25 -2.74 -3.37
C GLU A 72 18.99 -2.46 -4.21
N LEU A 73 17.79 -2.71 -3.67
CA LEU A 73 16.52 -2.40 -4.34
C LEU A 73 16.15 -0.94 -4.15
N ASN A 74 15.52 -0.34 -5.17
CA ASN A 74 14.97 1.01 -5.09
C ASN A 74 13.63 1.03 -4.34
N VAL A 75 13.66 0.72 -3.04
CA VAL A 75 12.49 0.71 -2.16
C VAL A 75 12.79 1.46 -0.86
N GLU A 76 11.76 1.97 -0.21
CA GLU A 76 11.90 2.59 1.10
C GLU A 76 11.98 1.52 2.19
N ILE A 77 12.95 1.63 3.09
CA ILE A 77 13.16 0.62 4.14
C ILE A 77 12.94 1.26 5.50
N VAL A 78 12.05 0.65 6.29
CA VAL A 78 11.90 0.94 7.72
C VAL A 78 12.44 -0.27 8.47
N GLU A 79 13.63 -0.13 9.06
CA GLU A 79 14.22 -1.20 9.83
C GLU A 79 13.59 -1.27 11.24
N GLY A 80 13.00 -2.43 11.55
CA GLY A 80 12.57 -2.86 12.87
C GLY A 80 11.32 -3.74 12.87
N SER A 81 10.65 -3.81 14.02
CA SER A 81 9.61 -4.80 14.28
C SER A 81 8.21 -4.19 14.24
N ILE A 82 7.23 -4.98 13.80
CA ILE A 82 5.80 -4.67 13.92
C ILE A 82 5.34 -4.54 15.39
N THR A 83 6.12 -5.06 16.33
CA THR A 83 5.87 -4.90 17.76
C THR A 83 6.32 -3.55 18.32
N SER A 84 6.86 -2.65 17.48
CA SER A 84 7.28 -1.30 17.88
C SER A 84 6.27 -0.25 17.40
N PRO A 85 5.49 0.39 18.29
CA PRO A 85 4.46 1.35 17.90
C PRO A 85 4.99 2.52 17.05
N ASP A 86 6.16 3.06 17.39
CA ASP A 86 6.75 4.20 16.68
C ASP A 86 7.19 3.83 15.26
N LEU A 87 7.76 2.64 15.10
CA LEU A 87 8.17 2.14 13.78
C LEU A 87 6.96 1.78 12.92
N VAL A 88 5.91 1.19 13.51
CA VAL A 88 4.65 0.94 12.81
C VAL A 88 4.03 2.24 12.34
N LYS A 89 3.96 3.26 13.21
CA LYS A 89 3.44 4.59 12.86
C LYS A 89 4.20 5.18 11.66
N ARG A 90 5.53 5.17 11.71
CA ARG A 90 6.39 5.62 10.59
C ARG A 90 6.17 4.78 9.33
N ALA A 91 6.02 3.47 9.48
CA ALA A 91 5.86 2.57 8.35
C ALA A 91 4.55 2.80 7.59
N VAL A 92 3.47 3.24 8.27
CA VAL A 92 2.17 3.49 7.62
C VAL A 92 1.98 4.91 7.08
N GLU A 93 2.93 5.83 7.28
CA GLU A 93 2.82 7.20 6.78
C GLU A 93 2.72 7.24 5.24
N ASP A 94 1.71 7.94 4.72
CA ASP A 94 1.40 8.05 3.28
C ASP A 94 1.15 6.70 2.57
N VAL A 95 0.89 5.62 3.33
CA VAL A 95 0.58 4.29 2.78
C VAL A 95 -0.89 4.19 2.42
N THR A 96 -1.18 3.62 1.26
CA THR A 96 -2.56 3.40 0.79
C THR A 96 -2.99 1.94 0.88
N GLN A 97 -2.04 1.00 0.83
CA GLN A 97 -2.29 -0.44 0.89
C GLN A 97 -1.17 -1.18 1.61
N ILE A 98 -1.52 -2.24 2.34
CA ILE A 98 -0.59 -3.04 3.15
C ILE A 98 -0.69 -4.52 2.78
N TYR A 99 0.46 -5.15 2.56
CA TYR A 99 0.62 -6.60 2.60
C TYR A 99 1.27 -7.01 3.92
N HIS A 100 0.47 -7.55 4.84
CA HIS A 100 0.94 -7.98 6.16
C HIS A 100 1.40 -9.44 6.12
N LEU A 101 2.71 -9.63 5.91
CA LEU A 101 3.38 -10.93 5.85
C LEU A 101 4.39 -11.14 6.99
N ALA A 102 4.40 -10.25 7.99
CA ALA A 102 5.27 -10.43 9.15
C ALA A 102 4.73 -11.56 10.02
N GLY A 103 5.55 -12.57 10.26
CA GLY A 103 5.14 -13.73 11.05
C GLY A 103 6.32 -14.62 11.39
N ARG A 104 6.15 -15.42 12.43
CA ARG A 104 7.07 -16.46 12.87
C ARG A 104 6.29 -17.75 13.05
N VAL A 105 6.86 -18.89 12.68
CA VAL A 105 6.26 -20.20 12.98
C VAL A 105 7.16 -20.88 14.01
N SER A 106 6.57 -21.32 15.12
CA SER A 106 7.25 -22.11 16.13
C SER A 106 6.36 -23.25 16.61
N ARG A 107 6.99 -24.37 16.99
CA ARG A 107 6.34 -25.51 17.65
C ARG A 107 6.79 -25.64 19.11
N ASP A 108 7.68 -24.75 19.57
CA ASP A 108 8.12 -24.72 20.96
C ASP A 108 7.04 -24.03 21.81
N PRO A 109 6.47 -24.70 22.84
CA PRO A 109 5.50 -24.08 23.73
C PRO A 109 6.02 -22.81 24.43
N ASN A 110 7.33 -22.70 24.65
CA ASN A 110 7.94 -21.54 25.31
C ASN A 110 7.91 -20.28 24.44
N ASP A 111 7.73 -20.42 23.13
CA ASP A 111 7.64 -19.28 22.20
C ASP A 111 6.25 -18.63 22.18
N GLY A 112 5.27 -19.16 22.93
CA GLY A 112 3.87 -18.70 22.91
C GLY A 112 3.71 -17.19 23.12
N HIS A 113 4.43 -16.61 24.09
CA HIS A 113 4.39 -15.16 24.33
C HIS A 113 4.96 -14.35 23.16
N GLN A 114 6.01 -14.84 22.52
CA GLN A 114 6.63 -14.16 21.38
C GLN A 114 5.74 -14.25 20.14
N MET A 115 5.11 -15.41 19.91
CA MET A 115 4.12 -15.58 18.84
C MET A 115 2.92 -14.67 19.07
N HIS A 116 2.35 -14.62 20.28
CA HIS A 116 1.24 -13.71 20.61
C HIS A 116 1.62 -12.25 20.40
N ALA A 117 2.77 -11.82 20.90
CA ALA A 117 3.24 -10.44 20.73
C ALA A 117 3.40 -10.05 19.26
N LEU A 118 3.88 -10.98 18.42
CA LEU A 118 4.07 -10.73 17.00
C LEU A 118 2.76 -10.76 16.22
N HIS A 119 1.99 -11.84 16.35
CA HIS A 119 0.83 -12.12 15.50
C HIS A 119 -0.46 -11.46 15.97
N VAL A 120 -0.62 -11.25 17.27
CA VAL A 120 -1.84 -10.62 17.83
C VAL A 120 -1.57 -9.16 18.08
N GLU A 121 -0.64 -8.84 18.99
CA GLU A 121 -0.40 -7.45 19.37
C GLU A 121 0.22 -6.64 18.23
N GLY A 122 1.19 -7.20 17.50
CA GLY A 122 1.79 -6.57 16.33
C GLY A 122 0.77 -6.25 15.24
N THR A 123 -0.10 -7.22 14.91
CA THR A 123 -1.19 -7.01 13.94
C THR A 123 -2.17 -5.95 14.42
N ARG A 124 -2.56 -5.96 15.71
CA ARG A 124 -3.42 -4.93 16.30
C ARG A 124 -2.82 -3.54 16.15
N LEU A 125 -1.53 -3.37 16.50
CA LEU A 125 -0.80 -2.11 16.34
C LEU A 125 -0.79 -1.62 14.89
N LEU A 126 -0.56 -2.53 13.94
CA LEU A 126 -0.58 -2.23 12.51
C LEU A 126 -1.95 -1.73 12.08
N CYS A 127 -3.03 -2.45 12.42
CA CYS A 127 -4.40 -2.10 12.06
C CYS A 127 -4.80 -0.75 12.65
N GLU A 128 -4.50 -0.50 13.93
CA GLU A 128 -4.80 0.78 14.57
C GLU A 128 -4.06 1.96 13.92
N ALA A 129 -2.78 1.76 13.58
CA ALA A 129 -1.99 2.78 12.89
C ALA A 129 -2.48 3.00 11.46
N ALA A 130 -2.82 1.93 10.74
CA ALA A 130 -3.33 1.97 9.37
C ALA A 130 -4.66 2.74 9.27
N VAL A 131 -5.59 2.51 10.20
CA VAL A 131 -6.85 3.26 10.29
C VAL A 131 -6.58 4.75 10.49
N LYS A 132 -5.68 5.11 11.43
CA LYS A 132 -5.33 6.52 11.69
C LYS A 132 -4.64 7.18 10.49
N ALA A 133 -3.88 6.43 9.71
CA ALA A 133 -3.18 6.90 8.52
C ALA A 133 -4.06 6.94 7.26
N GLY A 134 -5.29 6.43 7.30
CA GLY A 134 -6.20 6.40 6.14
C GLY A 134 -5.84 5.35 5.10
N VAL A 135 -5.16 4.26 5.51
CA VAL A 135 -4.90 3.10 4.67
C VAL A 135 -6.23 2.50 4.22
N ARG A 136 -6.36 2.20 2.93
CA ARG A 136 -7.63 1.73 2.35
C ARG A 136 -7.79 0.22 2.46
N ASN A 137 -6.71 -0.52 2.25
CA ASN A 137 -6.75 -1.98 2.14
C ASN A 137 -5.60 -2.63 2.91
N ILE A 138 -5.88 -3.74 3.59
CA ILE A 138 -4.88 -4.62 4.20
C ILE A 138 -5.12 -6.03 3.69
N VAL A 139 -4.09 -6.66 3.14
CA VAL A 139 -4.06 -8.09 2.84
C VAL A 139 -3.22 -8.78 3.91
N LEU A 140 -3.87 -9.62 4.71
CA LEU A 140 -3.24 -10.40 5.78
C LEU A 140 -2.94 -11.82 5.30
N ALA A 141 -1.67 -12.25 5.37
CA ALA A 141 -1.35 -13.67 5.23
C ALA A 141 -1.61 -14.41 6.55
N SER A 142 -2.81 -14.96 6.67
CA SER A 142 -3.19 -15.84 7.79
C SER A 142 -2.69 -17.28 7.57
N SER A 143 -3.11 -18.21 8.42
CA SER A 143 -2.75 -19.62 8.36
C SER A 143 -3.97 -20.50 8.50
N SER A 144 -4.02 -21.61 7.76
CA SER A 144 -5.03 -22.67 7.98
C SER A 144 -5.10 -23.15 9.44
N GLY A 145 -4.02 -23.00 10.22
CA GLY A 145 -4.01 -23.34 11.64
C GLY A 145 -4.95 -22.49 12.52
N THR A 146 -5.50 -21.38 12.03
CA THR A 146 -6.57 -20.66 12.75
C THR A 146 -7.92 -21.35 12.63
N ILE A 147 -8.07 -22.24 11.65
CA ILE A 147 -9.26 -23.05 11.44
C ILE A 147 -9.00 -24.36 12.20
N ALA A 148 -9.62 -24.50 13.38
CA ALA A 148 -9.44 -25.68 14.22
C ALA A 148 -9.87 -26.96 13.50
N VAL A 149 -9.25 -28.09 13.86
CA VAL A 149 -9.70 -29.42 13.43
C VAL A 149 -10.92 -29.79 14.25
N THR A 150 -12.04 -30.06 13.57
CA THR A 150 -13.29 -30.55 14.19
C THR A 150 -13.43 -32.04 13.93
N GLU A 151 -13.91 -32.79 14.91
CA GLU A 151 -14.33 -34.19 14.73
C GLU A 151 -15.70 -34.29 14.03
N ASP A 152 -16.47 -33.20 14.04
CA ASP A 152 -17.73 -33.05 13.34
C ASP A 152 -17.48 -32.54 11.91
N GLY A 153 -17.52 -33.46 10.94
CA GLY A 153 -17.19 -33.21 9.53
C GLY A 153 -18.22 -32.36 8.77
N ASP A 154 -19.42 -32.17 9.31
CA ASP A 154 -20.47 -31.36 8.67
C ASP A 154 -20.35 -29.86 9.03
N ARG A 155 -19.51 -29.52 10.01
CA ARG A 155 -19.29 -28.14 10.44
C ARG A 155 -18.18 -27.47 9.64
N VAL A 156 -18.57 -26.69 8.63
CA VAL A 156 -17.65 -25.81 7.88
C VAL A 156 -17.41 -24.52 8.67
N PRO A 157 -16.16 -24.23 9.10
CA PRO A 157 -15.85 -22.97 9.78
C PRO A 157 -15.98 -21.78 8.83
N ASP A 158 -16.61 -20.71 9.28
CA ASP A 158 -16.72 -19.44 8.57
C ASP A 158 -16.24 -18.25 9.44
N GLU A 159 -16.34 -17.04 8.90
CA GLU A 159 -15.88 -15.81 9.58
C GLU A 159 -16.82 -15.32 10.68
N THR A 160 -17.89 -16.05 11.02
CA THR A 160 -18.85 -15.65 12.06
C THR A 160 -18.41 -16.02 13.49
N TRP A 161 -17.24 -16.65 13.65
CA TRP A 161 -16.74 -17.19 14.92
C TRP A 161 -15.52 -16.43 15.48
N PRO A 162 -15.39 -16.23 16.81
CA PRO A 162 -16.40 -16.36 17.85
C PRO A 162 -17.06 -14.99 18.09
N VAL A 163 -18.36 -14.88 17.79
CA VAL A 163 -19.19 -13.85 18.43
C VAL A 163 -19.59 -14.28 19.83
#